data_AF-A0A2V6QBK1-F1
#
_entry.id   AF-A0A2V6QBK1-F1
#
_cell.length_a   1.000
_cell.length_b   1.000
_cell.length_c   1.000
_cell.angle_alpha   90.00
_cell.angle_beta   90.00
_cell.angle_gamma   90.00
#
_symmetry.space_group_name_H-M   'P 1'
#
loop_
_entity.id
_entity.type
_entity.pdbx_description
1 polymer ?
#
loop_
_entity_poly.entity_id
_entity_poly.type
_entity_poly.pdbx_seq_one_letter_code
_entity_poly.pdbx_strand_id
1 'polypeptide(L)'
;MRRPHRYARGAAILVGVVSGLAAAGCAMASSMPGVTPELLAKAREQGGVRVIVRLRVPEGADARAISAAQDAVLAELAAVPHRLGRRYTSVPFLSLVASEAALQTLAVSPRVVSISEDTALQPLPSGAGH
;
A
#
# COMPACT_ATOMS: atom_id res chain seq x y z
N MET A 1 -15.66 57.42 15.50
CA MET A 1 -16.04 56.96 16.85
C MET A 1 -15.28 55.68 17.18
N ARG A 2 -14.19 55.80 17.95
CA ARG A 2 -13.39 54.70 18.49
C ARG A 2 -13.77 54.53 19.96
N ARG A 3 -14.22 53.35 20.38
CA ARG A 3 -14.29 52.99 21.80
C ARG A 3 -13.23 51.93 22.10
N PRO A 4 -12.24 52.23 22.95
CA PRO A 4 -11.30 51.26 23.49
C PRO A 4 -11.86 50.68 24.79
N HIS A 5 -11.66 49.38 25.04
CA HIS A 5 -11.64 48.87 26.40
C HIS A 5 -10.48 47.90 26.58
N ARG A 6 -9.43 48.44 27.20
CA ARG A 6 -8.43 47.67 27.95
C ARG A 6 -9.09 47.15 29.22
N TYR A 7 -9.02 45.85 29.45
CA TYR A 7 -9.03 45.29 30.80
C TYR A 7 -7.93 44.23 30.90
N ALA A 8 -6.88 44.62 31.63
CA ALA A 8 -5.94 43.72 32.25
C ALA A 8 -6.60 43.10 33.51
N ARG A 9 -6.31 41.82 33.76
CA ARG A 9 -6.44 41.01 35.00
C ARG A 9 -6.47 39.56 34.50
N GLY A 10 -5.43 38.75 34.60
CA GLY A 10 -4.71 38.40 35.82
C GLY A 10 -5.50 37.30 36.55
N ALA A 11 -5.23 36.03 36.25
CA ALA A 11 -5.48 34.89 37.13
C ALA A 11 -4.88 33.62 36.50
N ALA A 12 -3.74 33.18 37.04
CA ALA A 12 -3.19 31.86 36.79
C ALA A 12 -4.14 30.81 37.36
N ILE A 13 -4.54 29.83 36.53
CA ILE A 13 -5.14 28.60 37.02
C ILE A 13 -4.22 27.46 36.63
N LEU A 14 -3.39 27.06 37.60
CA LEU A 14 -2.73 25.77 37.66
C LEU A 14 -3.83 24.70 37.79
N VAL A 15 -4.16 24.01 36.70
CA VAL A 15 -4.84 22.71 36.78
C VAL A 15 -3.82 21.64 36.45
N GLY A 16 -3.33 20.99 37.51
CA GLY A 16 -2.65 19.72 37.37
C GLY A 16 -3.65 18.67 36.88
N VAL A 17 -3.42 18.15 35.68
CA VAL A 17 -4.01 16.87 35.27
C VAL A 17 -2.86 15.86 35.23
N VAL A 18 -2.80 15.08 36.31
CA VAL A 18 -2.08 13.82 36.37
C VAL A 18 -2.95 12.75 35.68
N SER A 19 -2.29 11.77 35.08
CA SER A 19 -2.83 10.51 34.53
C SER A 19 -3.30 10.53 33.08
N GLY A 20 -2.39 10.12 32.21
CA GLY A 20 -2.68 9.53 30.92
C GLY A 20 -1.59 8.51 30.60
N LEU A 21 -1.78 7.28 31.06
CA LEU A 21 -0.99 6.09 30.78
C LEU A 21 -0.61 6.08 29.28
N ALA A 22 0.66 6.36 28.97
CA ALA A 22 1.16 6.26 27.60
C ALA A 22 1.19 4.78 27.22
N ALA A 23 0.11 4.31 26.60
CA ALA A 23 0.09 3.05 25.89
C ALA A 23 1.21 3.14 24.84
N ALA A 24 2.33 2.49 25.11
CA ALA A 24 3.29 2.11 24.09
C ALA A 24 2.54 1.18 23.13
N GLY A 25 1.86 1.78 22.16
CA GLY A 25 1.32 1.06 21.03
C GLY A 25 2.49 0.33 20.40
N CYS A 26 2.51 -0.99 20.56
CA CYS A 26 3.23 -1.82 19.63
C CYS A 26 2.73 -1.40 18.25
N ALA A 27 3.52 -0.59 17.55
CA ALA A 27 3.48 -0.53 16.11
C ALA A 27 3.87 -1.93 15.65
N MET A 28 2.88 -2.83 15.67
CA MET A 28 2.89 -3.99 14.81
C MET A 28 2.97 -3.37 13.43
N ALA A 29 4.18 -3.21 12.91
CA ALA A 29 4.44 -3.10 11.50
C ALA A 29 3.92 -4.41 10.92
N SER A 30 2.59 -4.49 10.79
CA SER A 30 1.93 -5.44 9.91
C SER A 30 2.60 -5.13 8.59
N SER A 31 3.51 -6.01 8.19
CA SER A 31 4.31 -5.84 6.99
C SER A 31 3.31 -5.95 5.85
N MET A 32 2.69 -4.81 5.52
CA MET A 32 1.74 -4.72 4.42
C MET A 32 2.46 -5.29 3.22
N PRO A 33 1.79 -6.10 2.37
CA PRO A 33 2.39 -6.75 1.22
C PRO A 33 3.11 -5.75 0.30
N GLY A 34 4.37 -5.40 0.56
CA GLY A 34 5.21 -4.50 -0.23
C GLY A 34 4.62 -3.14 -0.66
N VAL A 35 3.52 -2.66 -0.10
CA VAL A 35 2.94 -1.35 -0.45
C VAL A 35 3.60 -0.27 0.40
N THR A 36 4.55 0.44 -0.21
CA THR A 36 5.24 1.54 0.44
C THR A 36 4.49 2.86 0.26
N PRO A 37 4.70 3.86 1.14
CA PRO A 37 4.12 5.19 0.97
C PRO A 37 4.48 5.84 -0.37
N GLU A 38 5.70 5.59 -0.87
CA GLU A 38 6.16 6.10 -2.17
C GLU A 38 5.38 5.46 -3.33
N LEU A 39 5.07 4.17 -3.25
CA LEU A 39 4.26 3.48 -4.26
C LEU A 39 2.83 4.04 -4.31
N LEU A 40 2.23 4.32 -3.15
CA LEU A 40 0.91 4.96 -3.04
C LEU A 40 0.94 6.38 -3.61
N ALA A 41 1.96 7.18 -3.27
CA ALA A 41 2.14 8.53 -3.80
C ALA A 41 2.24 8.52 -5.34
N LYS A 42 3.05 7.62 -5.90
CA LYS A 42 3.17 7.45 -7.36
C LYS A 42 1.85 7.06 -8.00
N ALA A 43 1.10 6.13 -7.41
CA ALA A 43 -0.21 5.73 -7.92
C ALA A 43 -1.23 6.90 -7.89
N ARG A 44 -1.18 7.74 -6.86
CA ARG A 44 -2.02 8.94 -6.73
C ARG A 44 -1.67 10.00 -7.78
N GLU A 45 -0.39 10.26 -7.98
CA GLU A 45 0.12 11.26 -8.94
C GLU A 45 -0.13 10.84 -10.39
N GLN A 46 0.03 9.56 -10.70
CA GLN A 46 -0.02 9.03 -12.07
C GLN A 46 -1.37 8.41 -12.44
N GLY A 47 -2.31 8.30 -11.49
CA GLY A 47 -3.59 7.60 -11.64
C GLY A 47 -3.48 6.07 -11.58
N GLY A 48 -2.26 5.53 -11.61
CA GLY A 48 -1.96 4.13 -11.32
C GLY A 48 -0.50 3.77 -11.59
N VAL A 49 -0.04 2.70 -10.98
CA VAL A 49 1.34 2.20 -11.08
C VAL A 49 1.37 0.73 -11.48
N ARG A 50 2.36 0.33 -12.26
CA ARG A 50 2.53 -1.08 -12.64
C ARG A 50 3.11 -1.87 -11.47
N VAL A 51 2.45 -2.96 -11.13
CA VAL A 51 2.87 -3.86 -10.05
C VAL A 51 2.79 -5.31 -10.46
N ILE A 52 3.66 -6.12 -9.88
CA ILE A 52 3.56 -7.58 -9.84
C ILE A 52 3.05 -7.98 -8.46
N VAL A 53 1.95 -8.74 -8.43
CA VAL A 53 1.29 -9.20 -7.21
C VAL A 53 1.50 -10.70 -7.08
N ARG A 54 2.10 -11.14 -5.97
CA ARG A 54 2.21 -12.56 -5.60
C ARG A 54 0.99 -12.99 -4.83
N LEU A 55 0.34 -14.06 -5.27
CA LEU A 55 -0.82 -14.62 -4.62
C LEU A 55 -0.43 -15.76 -3.68
N ARG A 56 -1.22 -15.92 -2.63
CA ARG A 56 -1.14 -17.02 -1.69
C ARG A 56 -1.86 -18.21 -2.30
N VAL A 57 -1.10 -19.23 -2.67
CA VAL A 57 -1.58 -20.55 -3.10
C VAL A 57 -0.75 -21.63 -2.40
N PRO A 58 -1.29 -22.84 -2.20
CA PRO A 58 -0.50 -23.97 -1.73
C PRO A 58 0.69 -24.26 -2.65
N GLU A 59 1.77 -24.79 -2.08
CA GLU A 59 2.89 -25.27 -2.89
C GLU A 59 2.44 -26.41 -3.81
N GLY A 60 2.94 -26.43 -5.04
CA GLY A 60 2.53 -27.42 -6.05
C GLY A 60 1.10 -27.23 -6.58
N ALA A 61 0.44 -26.09 -6.30
CA ALA A 61 -0.86 -25.78 -6.87
C ALA A 61 -0.85 -25.87 -8.41
N ASP A 62 -1.88 -26.51 -8.97
CA ASP A 62 -2.06 -26.61 -10.40
C ASP A 62 -2.54 -25.28 -11.03
N ALA A 63 -2.56 -25.23 -12.36
CA ALA A 63 -2.98 -24.05 -13.11
C ALA A 63 -4.43 -23.62 -12.80
N ARG A 64 -5.30 -24.57 -12.43
CA ARG A 64 -6.71 -24.27 -12.10
C ARG A 64 -6.82 -23.57 -10.75
N ALA A 65 -6.09 -24.05 -9.74
CA ALA A 65 -6.01 -23.43 -8.43
C ALA A 65 -5.37 -22.03 -8.51
N ILE A 66 -4.32 -21.87 -9.32
CA ILE A 66 -3.71 -20.57 -9.61
C ILE A 66 -4.73 -19.61 -10.25
N SER A 67 -5.44 -20.05 -11.29
CA SER A 67 -6.45 -19.22 -11.96
C SER A 67 -7.56 -18.81 -11.01
N ALA A 68 -8.07 -19.74 -10.19
CA ALA A 68 -9.12 -19.44 -9.22
C ALA A 68 -8.66 -18.41 -8.16
N ALA A 69 -7.40 -18.48 -7.71
CA ALA A 69 -6.84 -17.48 -6.82
C ALA A 69 -6.71 -16.10 -7.49
N GLN A 70 -6.30 -16.07 -8.76
CA GLN A 70 -6.22 -14.84 -9.56
C GLN A 70 -7.61 -14.21 -9.77
N ASP A 71 -8.61 -15.02 -10.10
CA ASP A 71 -9.99 -14.56 -10.28
C ASP A 71 -10.56 -13.98 -8.98
N ALA A 72 -10.29 -14.61 -7.84
CA ALA A 72 -10.74 -14.12 -6.55
C ALA A 72 -10.15 -12.75 -6.20
N VAL A 73 -8.86 -12.53 -6.45
CA VAL A 73 -8.22 -11.23 -6.23
C VAL A 73 -8.76 -10.16 -7.19
N LEU A 74 -8.99 -10.51 -8.45
CA LEU A 74 -9.59 -9.58 -9.41
C LEU A 74 -11.04 -9.21 -9.07
N ALA A 75 -11.79 -10.15 -8.49
CA ALA A 75 -13.13 -9.87 -7.96
C ALA A 75 -13.10 -8.90 -6.78
N GLU A 76 -12.11 -9.00 -5.88
CA GLU A 76 -11.89 -8.03 -4.80
C GLU A 76 -11.61 -6.61 -5.33
N LEU A 77 -10.98 -6.50 -6.50
CA LEU A 77 -10.67 -5.23 -7.15
C LEU A 77 -11.79 -4.66 -8.03
N ALA A 78 -12.90 -5.38 -8.23
CA ALA A 78 -13.92 -5.00 -9.21
C ALA A 78 -14.54 -3.60 -8.97
N ALA A 79 -14.54 -3.13 -7.71
CA ALA A 79 -15.09 -1.83 -7.33
C ALA A 79 -14.07 -0.68 -7.37
N VAL A 80 -12.78 -0.96 -7.62
CA VAL A 80 -11.71 0.04 -7.59
C VAL A 80 -10.96 0.11 -8.94
N PRO A 81 -10.46 1.29 -9.34
CA PRO A 81 -9.77 1.43 -10.62
C PRO A 81 -8.50 0.57 -10.67
N HIS A 82 -8.47 -0.36 -11.61
CA HIS A 82 -7.32 -1.19 -11.90
C HIS A 82 -7.37 -1.64 -13.36
N ARG A 83 -6.23 -2.06 -13.91
CA ARG A 83 -6.16 -2.71 -15.23
C ARG A 83 -5.30 -3.94 -15.14
N LEU A 84 -5.82 -5.06 -15.61
CA LEU A 84 -5.06 -6.29 -15.74
C LEU A 84 -4.01 -6.15 -16.86
N GLY A 85 -2.73 -6.33 -16.51
CA GLY A 85 -1.62 -6.40 -17.47
C GLY A 85 -1.43 -7.81 -17.99
N ARG A 86 -1.16 -8.77 -17.09
CA ARG A 86 -0.94 -10.18 -17.44
C ARG A 86 -1.32 -11.12 -16.29
N ARG A 87 -1.93 -12.25 -16.65
CA ARG A 87 -2.03 -13.44 -15.79
C ARG A 87 -0.89 -14.40 -16.13
N TYR A 88 -0.17 -14.86 -15.11
CA TYR A 88 0.84 -15.90 -15.31
C TYR A 88 0.17 -17.26 -15.07
N THR A 89 0.29 -18.18 -16.01
CA THR A 89 -0.46 -19.44 -16.01
C THR A 89 0.19 -20.52 -15.14
N SER A 90 1.51 -20.48 -15.02
CA SER A 90 2.30 -21.50 -14.31
C SER A 90 2.78 -21.06 -12.93
N VAL A 91 2.53 -19.80 -12.57
CA VAL A 91 2.96 -19.22 -11.29
C VAL A 91 1.86 -18.28 -10.77
N PRO A 92 1.70 -18.16 -9.43
CA PRO A 92 0.63 -17.38 -8.81
C PRO A 92 0.93 -15.87 -8.80
N PHE A 93 1.20 -15.30 -9.97
CA PHE A 93 1.45 -13.86 -10.14
C PHE A 93 0.37 -13.19 -10.99
N LEU A 94 0.13 -11.92 -10.71
CA LEU A 94 -0.63 -10.99 -11.56
C LEU A 94 0.21 -9.76 -11.84
N SER A 95 0.26 -9.32 -13.10
CA SER A 95 0.71 -7.97 -13.44
C SER A 95 -0.52 -7.07 -13.55
N LEU A 96 -0.51 -5.94 -12.84
CA LEU A 96 -1.61 -4.97 -12.80
C LEU A 96 -1.07 -3.56 -13.00
N VAL A 97 -1.88 -2.67 -13.57
CA VAL A 97 -1.80 -1.23 -13.28
C VAL A 97 -2.81 -0.96 -12.18
N ALA A 98 -2.35 -0.58 -10.99
CA ALA A 98 -3.17 -0.40 -9.80
C ALA A 98 -3.23 1.08 -9.41
N SER A 99 -4.44 1.59 -9.17
CA SER A 99 -4.64 2.89 -8.51
C SER A 99 -4.26 2.82 -7.04
N GLU A 100 -4.20 3.98 -6.37
CA GLU A 100 -4.00 4.07 -4.92
C GLU A 100 -5.02 3.20 -4.15
N ALA A 101 -6.31 3.28 -4.53
CA ALA A 101 -7.37 2.49 -3.91
C ALA A 101 -7.16 0.98 -4.13
N ALA A 102 -6.76 0.57 -5.34
CA ALA A 102 -6.45 -0.83 -5.63
C ALA A 102 -5.25 -1.35 -4.81
N LEU A 103 -4.19 -0.55 -4.64
CA LEU A 103 -3.06 -0.91 -3.79
C LEU A 103 -3.47 -1.08 -2.32
N GLN A 104 -4.34 -0.20 -1.81
CA GLN A 104 -4.87 -0.31 -0.45
C GLN A 104 -5.72 -1.58 -0.28
N THR A 105 -6.58 -1.91 -1.26
CA THR A 105 -7.36 -3.16 -1.25
C THR A 105 -6.45 -4.39 -1.26
N LEU A 106 -5.42 -4.41 -2.11
CA LEU A 106 -4.47 -5.53 -2.18
C LEU A 106 -3.64 -5.66 -0.89
N ALA A 107 -3.29 -4.55 -0.25
CA ALA A 107 -2.47 -4.54 0.97
C ALA A 107 -3.16 -5.23 2.16
N VAL A 108 -4.50 -5.24 2.19
CA VAL A 108 -5.27 -5.89 3.26
C VAL A 108 -5.82 -7.26 2.85
N SER A 109 -5.63 -7.66 1.58
CA SER A 109 -6.15 -8.94 1.09
C SER A 109 -5.36 -10.11 1.66
N PRO A 110 -6.01 -11.09 2.32
CA PRO A 110 -5.33 -12.30 2.80
C PRO A 110 -4.88 -13.23 1.67
N ARG A 111 -5.27 -12.93 0.41
CA ARG A 111 -4.87 -13.68 -0.78
C ARG A 111 -3.56 -13.18 -1.37
N VAL A 112 -3.05 -12.04 -0.91
CA VAL A 112 -1.82 -11.42 -1.42
C VAL A 112 -0.67 -11.69 -0.46
N VAL A 113 0.47 -12.14 -1.00
CA VAL A 113 1.71 -12.39 -0.26
C VAL A 113 2.64 -11.19 -0.36
N SER A 114 2.78 -10.62 -1.55
CA SER A 114 3.66 -9.48 -1.78
C SER A 114 3.21 -8.68 -3.00
N ILE A 115 3.49 -7.39 -2.98
CA ILE A 115 3.30 -6.48 -4.11
C ILE A 115 4.66 -5.84 -4.38
N SER A 116 5.05 -5.75 -5.65
CA SER A 116 6.31 -5.13 -6.05
C SER A 116 6.10 -4.29 -7.28
N GLU A 117 6.71 -3.11 -7.32
CA GLU A 117 6.65 -2.25 -8.51
C GLU A 117 7.34 -2.93 -9.71
N ASP A 118 6.68 -2.91 -10.86
CA ASP A 118 7.21 -3.44 -12.12
C ASP A 118 8.05 -2.36 -12.81
N THR A 119 9.31 -2.26 -12.41
CA THR A 119 10.28 -1.30 -12.98
C THR A 119 11.23 -2.00 -13.95
N ALA A 120 11.61 -1.29 -15.02
CA ALA A 120 12.62 -1.80 -15.93
C ALA A 120 13.98 -1.86 -15.21
N LEU A 121 14.63 -3.02 -15.23
CA LEU A 121 16.02 -3.13 -14.83
C LEU A 121 16.88 -2.30 -15.78
N GLN A 122 17.75 -1.47 -15.22
CA GLN A 122 18.73 -0.74 -16.01
C GLN A 122 19.71 -1.74 -16.65
N PRO A 123 20.05 -1.60 -17.94
CA PRO A 123 21.04 -2.47 -18.58
C PRO A 123 22.37 -2.40 -17.83
N LEU A 124 22.99 -3.56 -17.59
CA LEU A 124 24.35 -3.62 -17.07
C LEU A 124 25.27 -2.89 -18.07
N PRO A 125 26.14 -1.96 -17.61
CA PRO A 125 27.07 -1.29 -18.50
C PRO A 125 27.94 -2.32 -19.20
N SER A 126 27.87 -2.36 -20.52
CA SER A 126 28.73 -3.20 -21.36
C SER A 126 30.12 -2.59 -21.36
N GLY A 127 30.99 -2.99 -20.42
CA GLY A 127 32.33 -2.42 -20.31
C GLY A 127 33.07 -2.81 -19.04
N ALA A 128 33.41 -4.09 -18.89
CA ALA A 128 34.50 -4.53 -18.03
C ALA A 128 35.31 -5.60 -18.78
N GLY A 129 35.90 -5.17 -19.89
CA GLY A 129 36.87 -5.92 -20.66
C GLY A 129 38.01 -4.98 -21.00
N HIS A 130 38.96 -4.85 -20.07
CA HIS A 130 40.30 -4.35 -20.32
C HIS A 130 41.29 -5.39 -19.82
#